data_AF-A0A8C2I3M0-F1
#
_entry.id   AF-A0A8C2I3M0-F1
#
_cell.length_a   1.000
_cell.length_b   1.000
_cell.length_c   1.000
_cell.angle_alpha   90.00
_cell.angle_beta   90.00
_cell.angle_gamma   90.00
#
_symmetry.space_group_name_H-M   'P 1'
#
loop_
_entity.id
_entity.type
_entity.pdbx_description
1 polymer ?
#
loop_
_entity_poly.entity_id
_entity_poly.type
_entity_poly.pdbx_seq_one_letter_code
_entity_poly.pdbx_strand_id
1 'polypeptide(L)'
;SHESLSLVKRPAAERFSHGFITQHPWAQQVRAFVNLEAAGVGGKEVVFQTGPENPWLVQAYVRAAVHPFASVVGQEVFQSGVIPSDTDFRIYRDFGKIPGIDLAFIENGFIYHTKYDTPERIHTDSIQRAGDNILSVLKHLVMSDELADSSAYRHGNMVFFDLLGVTVVAYPARVGTIINYMAAVATVIYLGKKSMLTSNAG
;
A
#
# COMPACT_ATOMS: atom_id res chain seq x y z
N SER A 1 -25.77 16.34 -8.64
CA SER A 1 -25.46 17.74 -8.27
C SER A 1 -24.57 17.88 -7.02
N HIS A 2 -23.61 16.97 -6.80
CA HIS A 2 -22.42 17.18 -5.96
C HIS A 2 -21.27 16.31 -6.51
N GLU A 3 -21.62 15.12 -6.99
CA GLU A 3 -20.74 14.17 -7.70
C GLU A 3 -20.17 14.71 -9.02
N SER A 4 -21.01 15.38 -9.82
CA SER A 4 -20.61 15.95 -11.12
C SER A 4 -19.57 17.07 -11.01
N LEU A 5 -19.63 17.87 -9.94
CA LEU A 5 -18.63 18.90 -9.64
C LEU A 5 -17.31 18.30 -9.13
N SER A 6 -17.36 17.13 -8.48
CA SER A 6 -16.16 16.39 -8.05
C SER A 6 -15.42 15.72 -9.22
N LEU A 7 -16.14 15.34 -10.28
CA LEU A 7 -15.57 14.68 -11.47
C LEU A 7 -14.80 15.66 -12.36
N VAL A 8 -15.23 16.92 -12.43
CA VAL A 8 -14.59 17.95 -13.26
C VAL A 8 -13.21 18.36 -12.73
N LYS A 9 -12.94 18.19 -11.43
CA LYS A 9 -11.66 18.52 -10.79
C LYS A 9 -10.66 17.36 -10.72
N ARG A 10 -11.00 16.15 -11.19
CA ARG A 10 -10.10 14.99 -11.13
C ARG A 10 -9.13 14.94 -12.31
N PRO A 11 -7.90 14.41 -12.10
CA PRO A 11 -7.02 14.00 -13.19
C PRO A 11 -7.76 13.12 -14.21
N ALA A 12 -7.32 13.15 -15.48
CA ALA A 12 -8.01 12.44 -16.55
C ALA A 12 -8.05 10.91 -16.33
N ALA A 13 -6.97 10.31 -15.79
CA ALA A 13 -6.90 8.88 -15.47
C ALA A 13 -8.02 8.43 -14.52
N GLU A 14 -8.19 9.16 -13.42
CA GLU A 14 -9.25 8.90 -12.42
C GLU A 14 -10.67 8.96 -12.99
N ARG A 15 -10.90 9.64 -14.12
CA ARG A 15 -12.22 9.69 -14.76
C ARG A 15 -12.55 8.40 -15.48
N PHE A 16 -11.56 7.75 -16.09
CA PHE A 16 -11.76 6.50 -16.81
C PHE A 16 -12.00 5.34 -15.84
N SER A 17 -11.15 5.22 -14.80
CA SER A 17 -11.37 4.26 -13.73
C SER A 17 -12.71 4.48 -13.03
N HIS A 18 -13.12 5.73 -12.81
CA HIS A 18 -14.43 6.04 -12.23
C HIS A 18 -15.57 5.62 -13.15
N GLY A 19 -15.48 5.91 -14.45
CA GLY A 19 -16.46 5.47 -15.44
C GLY A 19 -16.59 3.95 -15.47
N PHE A 20 -15.46 3.22 -15.50
CA PHE A 20 -15.47 1.77 -15.43
C PHE A 20 -16.15 1.26 -14.17
N ILE A 21 -15.73 1.73 -13.00
CA ILE A 21 -16.21 1.24 -11.70
C ILE A 21 -17.70 1.53 -11.48
N THR A 22 -18.18 2.69 -11.93
CA THR A 22 -19.57 3.12 -11.66
C THR A 22 -20.56 2.74 -12.74
N GLN A 23 -20.11 2.46 -13.97
CA GLN A 23 -21.02 2.27 -15.11
C GLN A 23 -20.81 0.94 -15.86
N HIS A 24 -19.63 0.31 -15.78
CA HIS A 24 -19.34 -0.87 -16.58
C HIS A 24 -19.84 -2.16 -15.89
N PRO A 25 -20.56 -3.06 -16.58
CA PRO A 25 -21.11 -4.28 -15.97
C PRO A 25 -20.04 -5.23 -15.42
N TRP A 26 -18.84 -5.24 -16.00
CA TRP A 26 -17.73 -6.05 -15.49
C TRP A 26 -17.16 -5.60 -14.15
N ALA A 27 -17.41 -4.35 -13.73
CA ALA A 27 -16.94 -3.89 -12.42
C ALA A 27 -17.47 -4.78 -11.28
N GLN A 28 -18.68 -5.35 -11.44
CA GLN A 28 -19.29 -6.27 -10.48
C GLN A 28 -18.61 -7.65 -10.42
N GLN A 29 -17.76 -7.98 -11.40
CA GLN A 29 -17.03 -9.26 -11.46
C GLN A 29 -15.63 -9.15 -10.87
N VAL A 30 -15.13 -7.93 -10.61
CA VAL A 30 -13.78 -7.71 -10.10
C VAL A 30 -13.74 -8.06 -8.60
N ARG A 31 -12.89 -9.03 -8.25
CA ARG A 31 -12.73 -9.53 -6.86
C ARG A 31 -11.58 -8.87 -6.12
N ALA A 32 -10.52 -8.52 -6.84
CA ALA A 32 -9.37 -7.78 -6.36
C ALA A 32 -8.70 -7.05 -7.52
N PHE A 33 -7.85 -6.06 -7.24
CA PHE A 33 -7.06 -5.38 -8.26
C PHE A 33 -5.61 -5.13 -7.81
N VAL A 34 -4.74 -4.96 -8.80
CA VAL A 34 -3.33 -4.57 -8.63
C VAL A 34 -3.15 -3.29 -9.44
N ASN A 35 -2.89 -2.17 -8.76
CA ASN A 35 -2.61 -0.90 -9.41
C ASN A 35 -1.09 -0.75 -9.61
N LEU A 36 -0.70 -0.30 -10.80
CA LEU A 36 0.70 -0.16 -11.20
C LEU A 36 0.99 1.30 -11.52
N GLU A 37 1.76 1.94 -10.65
CA GLU A 37 2.08 3.36 -10.71
C GLU A 37 3.58 3.60 -10.84
N ALA A 38 3.91 4.82 -11.20
CA ALA A 38 5.30 5.29 -11.19
C ALA A 38 5.30 6.77 -10.81
N ALA A 39 5.98 7.08 -9.70
CA ALA A 39 6.33 8.43 -9.29
C ALA A 39 7.84 8.65 -9.42
N GLY A 40 8.49 7.90 -10.31
CA GLY A 40 9.93 7.81 -10.54
C GLY A 40 10.23 6.85 -11.69
N VAL A 41 11.51 6.63 -11.99
CA VAL A 41 11.94 5.88 -13.19
C VAL A 41 12.48 4.48 -12.88
N GLY A 42 12.34 4.00 -11.66
CA GLY A 42 12.69 2.63 -11.33
C GLY A 42 12.92 2.39 -9.85
N GLY A 43 13.98 1.63 -9.57
CA GLY A 43 14.29 1.06 -8.27
C GLY A 43 13.47 -0.18 -7.97
N LYS A 44 13.28 -0.44 -6.68
CA LYS A 44 12.34 -1.45 -6.19
C LYS A 44 10.95 -0.83 -6.18
N GLU A 45 10.01 -1.44 -6.87
CA GLU A 45 8.59 -1.10 -6.75
C GLU A 45 8.13 -1.36 -5.31
N VAL A 46 7.55 -0.33 -4.70
CA VAL A 46 7.07 -0.40 -3.31
C VAL A 46 5.58 -0.64 -3.32
N VAL A 47 5.10 -1.64 -2.58
CA VAL A 47 3.69 -1.70 -2.18
C VAL A 47 3.48 -0.62 -1.12
N PHE A 48 2.71 0.41 -1.45
CA PHE A 48 2.57 1.59 -0.61
C PHE A 48 1.14 1.88 -0.19
N GLN A 49 0.12 1.30 -0.84
CA GLN A 49 -1.25 1.33 -0.36
C GLN A 49 -1.89 -0.05 -0.46
N THR A 50 -2.70 -0.37 0.55
CA THR A 50 -3.54 -1.57 0.55
C THR A 50 -4.90 -1.23 1.11
N GLY A 51 -5.93 -1.96 0.69
CA GLY A 51 -7.23 -1.81 1.33
C GLY A 51 -8.44 -1.91 0.40
N PRO A 52 -9.62 -1.57 0.95
CA PRO A 52 -9.87 -1.35 2.38
C PRO A 52 -10.13 -2.67 3.11
N GLU A 53 -9.72 -2.79 4.39
CA GLU A 53 -10.03 -3.93 5.29
C GLU A 53 -9.62 -5.34 4.84
N ASN A 54 -8.73 -5.47 3.85
CA ASN A 54 -8.37 -6.76 3.25
C ASN A 54 -6.90 -7.11 3.52
N PRO A 55 -6.56 -7.51 4.76
CA PRO A 55 -5.20 -7.83 5.18
C PRO A 55 -4.59 -9.00 4.39
N TRP A 56 -5.44 -9.84 3.81
CA TRP A 56 -5.03 -11.02 3.06
C TRP A 56 -4.22 -10.66 1.81
N LEU A 57 -4.48 -9.52 1.15
CA LEU A 57 -3.72 -9.11 -0.04
C LEU A 57 -2.27 -8.73 0.29
N VAL A 58 -2.05 -8.01 1.40
CA VAL A 58 -0.69 -7.73 1.90
C VAL A 58 0.02 -9.04 2.20
N GLN A 59 -0.66 -9.97 2.87
CA GLN A 59 -0.07 -11.25 3.23
C GLN A 59 0.20 -12.12 2.01
N ALA A 60 -0.69 -12.13 1.02
CA ALA A 60 -0.50 -12.80 -0.26
C ALA A 60 0.71 -12.24 -0.99
N TYR A 61 0.85 -10.91 -1.02
CA TYR A 61 2.04 -10.25 -1.58
C TYR A 61 3.32 -10.68 -0.85
N VAL A 62 3.35 -10.60 0.48
CA VAL A 62 4.52 -11.00 1.28
C VAL A 62 4.87 -12.47 1.10
N ARG A 63 3.88 -13.35 0.94
CA ARG A 63 4.07 -14.79 0.72
C ARG A 63 4.56 -15.12 -0.70
N ALA A 64 4.09 -14.40 -1.71
CA ALA A 64 4.23 -14.80 -3.11
C ALA A 64 5.24 -13.97 -3.91
N ALA A 65 5.49 -12.72 -3.54
CA ALA A 65 6.44 -11.87 -4.24
C ALA A 65 7.85 -12.49 -4.19
N VAL A 66 8.51 -12.58 -5.35
CA VAL A 66 9.88 -13.09 -5.48
C VAL A 66 10.87 -12.17 -4.77
N HIS A 67 10.58 -10.88 -4.77
CA HIS A 67 11.38 -9.83 -4.21
C HIS A 67 10.52 -8.80 -3.47
N PRO A 68 9.92 -9.15 -2.32
CA PRO A 68 8.95 -8.29 -1.65
C PRO A 68 9.58 -6.96 -1.22
N PHE A 69 8.86 -5.85 -1.45
CA PHE A 69 9.22 -4.53 -0.93
C PHE A 69 7.95 -3.72 -0.67
N ALA A 70 7.74 -3.31 0.58
CA ALA A 70 6.51 -2.66 1.01
C ALA A 70 6.76 -1.64 2.13
N SER A 71 5.97 -0.58 2.17
CA SER A 71 6.06 0.42 3.23
C SER A 71 4.71 1.09 3.49
N VAL A 72 4.21 0.96 4.72
CA VAL A 72 2.98 1.64 5.17
C VAL A 72 3.10 3.16 5.21
N VAL A 73 4.33 3.70 5.24
CA VAL A 73 4.56 5.15 5.27
C VAL A 73 3.97 5.82 4.03
N GLY A 74 4.07 5.18 2.85
CA GLY A 74 3.44 5.72 1.65
C GLY A 74 1.92 5.80 1.79
N GLN A 75 1.30 4.81 2.44
CA GLN A 75 -0.13 4.80 2.71
C GLN A 75 -0.54 5.98 3.57
N GLU A 76 0.21 6.23 4.65
CA GLU A 76 -0.04 7.33 5.58
C GLU A 76 0.11 8.69 4.90
N VAL A 77 1.17 8.86 4.09
CA VAL A 77 1.42 10.11 3.36
C VAL A 77 0.28 10.41 2.37
N PHE A 78 -0.14 9.44 1.55
CA PHE A 78 -1.29 9.62 0.65
C PHE A 78 -2.60 9.87 1.42
N GLN A 79 -2.87 9.12 2.49
CA GLN A 79 -4.10 9.29 3.28
C GLN A 79 -4.15 10.60 4.08
N SER A 80 -2.98 11.17 4.44
CA SER A 80 -2.90 12.46 5.12
C SER A 80 -3.30 13.66 4.25
N GLY A 81 -3.35 13.48 2.92
CA GLY A 81 -3.67 14.55 1.97
C GLY A 81 -2.56 15.58 1.78
N VAL A 82 -1.34 15.31 2.28
CA VAL A 82 -0.17 16.20 2.12
C VAL A 82 0.33 16.20 0.68
N ILE A 83 0.16 15.09 -0.05
CA ILE A 83 0.47 15.00 -1.48
C ILE A 83 -0.79 15.36 -2.28
N PRO A 84 -0.74 16.38 -3.18
CA PRO A 84 -1.88 16.79 -4.01
C PRO A 84 -2.04 15.88 -5.25
N SER A 85 -1.79 14.59 -5.09
CA SER A 85 -1.83 13.57 -6.14
C SER A 85 -2.46 12.31 -5.56
N ASP A 86 -3.16 11.59 -6.42
CA ASP A 86 -3.83 10.34 -6.10
C ASP A 86 -3.71 9.40 -7.28
N THR A 87 -4.07 8.14 -7.06
CA THR A 87 -3.96 7.07 -8.06
C THR A 87 -5.34 6.49 -8.36
N ASP A 88 -5.44 5.71 -9.43
CA ASP A 88 -6.68 4.99 -9.73
C ASP A 88 -7.09 4.03 -8.59
N PHE A 89 -6.15 3.63 -7.73
CA PHE A 89 -6.41 2.86 -6.52
C PHE A 89 -7.52 3.45 -5.66
N ARG A 90 -7.56 4.78 -5.47
CA ARG A 90 -8.62 5.41 -4.69
C ARG A 90 -9.99 5.15 -5.29
N ILE A 91 -10.11 5.15 -6.61
CA ILE A 91 -11.40 4.95 -7.27
C ILE A 91 -11.94 3.54 -7.00
N TYR A 92 -11.09 2.52 -7.15
CA TYR A 92 -11.45 1.14 -6.84
C TYR A 92 -11.77 0.96 -5.34
N ARG A 93 -11.00 1.59 -4.45
CA ARG A 93 -11.21 1.54 -3.00
C ARG A 93 -12.50 2.25 -2.55
N ASP A 94 -12.69 3.50 -2.96
CA ASP A 94 -13.71 4.38 -2.40
C ASP A 94 -15.07 4.19 -3.08
N PHE A 95 -15.09 3.95 -4.39
CA PHE A 95 -16.32 3.80 -5.17
C PHE A 95 -16.64 2.33 -5.44
N GLY A 96 -15.62 1.53 -5.78
CA GLY A 96 -15.81 0.09 -6.06
C GLY A 96 -15.93 -0.76 -4.80
N LYS A 97 -15.33 -0.33 -3.68
CA LYS A 97 -15.15 -1.15 -2.47
C LYS A 97 -14.43 -2.47 -2.75
N ILE A 98 -13.59 -2.48 -3.78
CA ILE A 98 -12.82 -3.65 -4.21
C ILE A 98 -11.49 -3.64 -3.46
N PRO A 99 -11.01 -4.79 -2.96
CA PRO A 99 -9.70 -4.86 -2.35
C PRO A 99 -8.57 -4.79 -3.38
N GLY A 100 -7.49 -4.09 -3.07
CA GLY A 100 -6.32 -4.07 -3.93
C GLY A 100 -5.01 -3.76 -3.24
N ILE A 101 -3.94 -3.83 -4.03
CA ILE A 101 -2.60 -3.33 -3.70
C ILE A 101 -2.19 -2.27 -4.73
N ASP A 102 -1.49 -1.23 -4.27
CA ASP A 102 -0.91 -0.19 -5.11
C ASP A 102 0.62 -0.29 -5.07
N LEU A 103 1.24 -0.43 -6.24
CA LEU A 103 2.69 -0.54 -6.40
C LEU A 103 3.22 0.66 -7.17
N ALA A 104 4.31 1.25 -6.69
CA ALA A 104 4.95 2.36 -7.40
C ALA A 104 6.46 2.22 -7.51
N PHE A 105 7.02 2.58 -8.67
CA PHE A 105 8.42 3.00 -8.75
C PHE A 105 8.57 4.41 -8.18
N ILE A 106 9.58 4.62 -7.34
CA ILE A 106 9.81 5.90 -6.64
C ILE A 106 11.23 6.44 -6.80
N GLU A 107 12.15 5.66 -7.37
CA GLU A 107 13.54 6.10 -7.54
C GLU A 107 13.62 7.26 -8.54
N ASN A 108 14.45 8.26 -8.20
CA ASN A 108 14.62 9.49 -8.97
C ASN A 108 13.30 10.25 -9.24
N GLY A 109 12.33 10.21 -8.31
CA GLY A 109 11.03 10.84 -8.49
C GLY A 109 11.02 12.36 -8.76
N PHE A 110 12.13 13.07 -8.56
CA PHE A 110 12.26 14.49 -8.92
C PHE A 110 12.16 14.76 -10.43
N ILE A 111 12.30 13.75 -11.30
CA ILE A 111 12.09 13.90 -12.76
C ILE A 111 10.66 13.61 -13.19
N TYR A 112 9.84 13.06 -12.31
CA TYR A 112 8.42 12.80 -12.55
C TYR A 112 7.70 14.09 -12.95
N HIS A 113 6.79 14.00 -13.94
CA HIS A 113 6.09 15.17 -14.50
C HIS A 113 7.00 16.28 -15.05
N THR A 114 8.23 15.94 -15.45
CA THR A 114 9.12 16.88 -16.17
C THR A 114 9.36 16.41 -17.59
N LYS A 115 9.93 17.27 -18.43
CA LYS A 115 10.40 16.90 -19.78
C LYS A 115 11.47 15.80 -19.81
N TYR A 116 12.04 15.46 -18.65
CA TYR A 116 13.06 14.43 -18.51
C TYR A 116 12.45 13.05 -18.19
N ASP A 117 11.15 12.97 -17.94
CA ASP A 117 10.40 11.72 -17.80
C ASP A 117 10.31 11.05 -19.18
N THR A 118 11.25 10.15 -19.44
CA THR A 118 11.53 9.60 -20.77
C THR A 118 11.73 8.10 -20.67
N PRO A 119 11.25 7.29 -21.65
CA PRO A 119 11.34 5.83 -21.58
C PRO A 119 12.76 5.30 -21.39
N GLU A 120 13.76 5.99 -21.93
CA GLU A 120 15.17 5.62 -21.87
C GLU A 120 15.73 5.64 -20.44
N ARG A 121 15.05 6.31 -19.51
CA ARG A 121 15.44 6.37 -18.09
C ARG A 121 14.83 5.26 -17.25
N ILE A 122 13.91 4.48 -17.81
CA ILE A 122 13.30 3.37 -17.08
C ILE A 122 14.30 2.22 -17.03
N HIS A 123 14.69 1.82 -15.83
CA HIS A 123 15.64 0.74 -15.63
C HIS A 123 15.01 -0.62 -15.99
N THR A 124 15.61 -1.35 -16.94
CA THR A 124 15.11 -2.67 -17.36
C THR A 124 15.06 -3.68 -16.21
N ASP A 125 16.03 -3.62 -15.30
CA ASP A 125 16.07 -4.47 -14.10
C ASP A 125 14.87 -4.20 -13.18
N SER A 126 14.43 -2.95 -13.06
CA SER A 126 13.22 -2.58 -12.31
C SER A 126 11.97 -3.16 -12.96
N ILE A 127 11.87 -3.08 -14.30
CA ILE A 127 10.75 -3.68 -15.04
C ILE A 127 10.72 -5.20 -14.82
N GLN A 128 11.86 -5.87 -14.98
CA GLN A 128 11.93 -7.33 -14.82
C GLN A 128 11.55 -7.74 -13.40
N ARG A 129 12.11 -7.08 -12.39
CA ARG A 129 11.80 -7.32 -10.97
C ARG A 129 10.31 -7.15 -10.67
N ALA A 130 9.71 -6.06 -11.13
CA ALA A 130 8.28 -5.81 -10.95
C ALA A 130 7.46 -6.88 -11.68
N GLY A 131 7.86 -7.28 -12.89
CA GLY A 131 7.25 -8.37 -13.65
C GLY A 131 7.27 -9.70 -12.90
N ASP A 132 8.41 -10.07 -12.30
CA ASP A 132 8.56 -11.30 -11.52
C ASP A 132 7.63 -11.30 -10.30
N ASN A 133 7.58 -10.17 -9.58
CA ASN A 133 6.69 -9.99 -8.44
C ASN A 133 5.21 -10.04 -8.84
N ILE A 134 4.81 -9.24 -9.82
CA ILE A 134 3.42 -9.17 -10.30
C ILE A 134 2.96 -10.53 -10.79
N LEU A 135 3.76 -11.22 -11.61
CA LEU A 135 3.41 -12.53 -12.14
C LEU A 135 3.26 -13.57 -11.02
N SER A 136 4.20 -13.61 -10.07
CA SER A 136 4.15 -14.56 -8.96
C SER A 136 2.96 -14.31 -8.06
N VAL A 137 2.70 -13.04 -7.71
CA VAL A 137 1.55 -12.64 -6.89
C VAL A 137 0.24 -12.95 -7.60
N LEU A 138 0.09 -12.61 -8.89
CA LEU A 138 -1.12 -12.94 -9.64
C LEU A 138 -1.36 -14.44 -9.69
N LYS A 139 -0.33 -15.26 -9.98
CA LYS A 139 -0.43 -16.72 -9.93
C LYS A 139 -0.88 -17.22 -8.57
N HIS A 140 -0.32 -16.67 -7.49
CA HIS A 140 -0.74 -17.03 -6.14
C HIS A 140 -2.22 -16.70 -5.93
N LEU A 141 -2.64 -15.47 -6.20
CA LEU A 141 -4.01 -14.99 -5.99
C LEU A 141 -5.04 -15.81 -6.78
N VAL A 142 -4.81 -16.08 -8.07
CA VAL A 142 -5.79 -16.82 -8.88
C VAL A 142 -5.92 -18.29 -8.49
N MET A 143 -4.90 -18.84 -7.82
CA MET A 143 -4.89 -20.22 -7.31
C MET A 143 -5.33 -20.29 -5.85
N SER A 144 -5.68 -19.17 -5.22
CA SER A 144 -5.96 -19.07 -3.79
C SER A 144 -7.46 -19.02 -3.51
N ASP A 145 -7.88 -19.68 -2.43
CA ASP A 145 -9.27 -19.62 -1.95
C ASP A 145 -9.61 -18.21 -1.40
N GLU A 146 -8.60 -17.44 -0.97
CA GLU A 146 -8.79 -16.06 -0.50
C GLU A 146 -9.36 -15.14 -1.59
N LEU A 147 -9.03 -15.34 -2.87
CA LEU A 147 -9.63 -14.56 -3.96
C LEU A 147 -11.10 -14.99 -4.22
N ALA A 148 -11.39 -16.27 -4.06
CA ALA A 148 -12.73 -16.84 -4.26
C ALA A 148 -13.72 -16.33 -3.21
N ASP A 149 -13.31 -16.18 -1.94
CA ASP A 149 -14.12 -15.59 -0.87
C ASP A 149 -13.34 -14.58 -0.02
N SER A 150 -13.08 -13.40 -0.59
CA SER A 150 -12.36 -12.33 0.11
C SER A 150 -13.14 -11.73 1.29
N SER A 151 -14.45 -11.97 1.37
CA SER A 151 -15.30 -11.42 2.43
C SER A 151 -14.98 -12.00 3.81
N ALA A 152 -14.66 -13.30 3.86
CA ALA A 152 -14.25 -14.00 5.07
C ALA A 152 -12.92 -13.50 5.65
N TYR A 153 -12.11 -12.82 4.83
CA TYR A 153 -10.77 -12.37 5.20
C TYR A 153 -10.68 -10.90 5.58
N ARG A 154 -11.82 -10.22 5.76
CA ARG A 154 -11.86 -8.81 6.19
C ARG A 154 -11.52 -8.65 7.68
N HIS A 155 -10.23 -8.51 8.01
CA HIS A 155 -9.75 -8.41 9.40
C HIS A 155 -9.13 -7.04 9.76
N GLY A 156 -9.56 -5.97 9.08
CA GLY A 156 -9.13 -4.60 9.37
C GLY A 156 -7.75 -4.25 8.82
N ASN A 157 -7.15 -3.18 9.35
CA ASN A 157 -5.90 -2.62 8.81
C ASN A 157 -4.67 -3.45 9.20
N MET A 158 -3.66 -3.43 8.32
CA MET A 158 -2.35 -4.04 8.54
C MET A 158 -1.29 -2.96 8.74
N VAL A 159 -0.30 -3.28 9.57
CA VAL A 159 1.00 -2.63 9.56
C VAL A 159 1.93 -3.48 8.71
N PHE A 160 2.61 -2.86 7.76
CA PHE A 160 3.59 -3.55 6.92
C PHE A 160 4.76 -2.63 6.58
N PHE A 161 5.96 -3.20 6.58
CA PHE A 161 7.18 -2.46 6.23
C PHE A 161 8.30 -3.43 5.88
N ASP A 162 9.21 -2.95 5.06
CA ASP A 162 10.48 -3.62 4.76
C ASP A 162 11.48 -3.37 5.90
N LEU A 163 12.04 -4.45 6.43
CA LEU A 163 13.06 -4.43 7.47
C LEU A 163 14.45 -4.41 6.82
N LEU A 164 14.98 -3.21 6.63
CA LEU A 164 16.36 -2.95 6.14
C LEU A 164 16.69 -3.64 4.80
N GLY A 165 15.70 -3.88 3.94
CA GLY A 165 15.85 -4.56 2.66
C GLY A 165 15.97 -6.08 2.75
N VAL A 166 15.78 -6.67 3.94
CA VAL A 166 15.98 -8.10 4.18
C VAL A 166 14.66 -8.87 4.09
N THR A 167 13.62 -8.38 4.76
CA THR A 167 12.32 -9.05 4.79
C THR A 167 11.21 -8.04 5.00
N VAL A 168 10.06 -8.29 4.38
CA VAL A 168 8.84 -7.55 4.70
C VAL A 168 8.18 -8.16 5.93
N VAL A 169 7.88 -7.31 6.90
CA VAL A 169 7.10 -7.65 8.09
C VAL A 169 5.67 -7.16 7.85
N ALA A 170 4.68 -8.00 8.14
CA ALA A 170 3.27 -7.63 8.06
C ALA A 170 2.47 -8.25 9.21
N TYR A 171 1.71 -7.43 9.95
CA TYR A 171 0.86 -7.89 11.05
C TYR A 171 -0.39 -7.01 11.23
N PRO A 172 -1.46 -7.52 11.88
CA PRO A 172 -2.68 -6.74 12.12
C PRO A 172 -2.42 -5.50 12.99
N ALA A 173 -3.03 -4.36 12.66
CA ALA A 173 -2.84 -3.11 13.40
C ALA A 173 -3.08 -3.23 14.91
N ARG A 174 -4.04 -4.07 15.34
CA ARG A 174 -4.29 -4.40 16.75
C ARG A 174 -3.05 -4.91 17.49
N VAL A 175 -2.20 -5.71 16.82
CA VAL A 175 -0.96 -6.23 17.40
C VAL A 175 0.02 -5.09 17.59
N GLY A 176 0.12 -4.18 16.61
CA GLY A 176 0.93 -2.96 16.73
C GLY A 176 0.49 -2.09 17.91
N THR A 177 -0.81 -1.90 18.08
CA THR A 177 -1.36 -1.16 19.23
C THR A 177 -0.94 -1.78 20.57
N ILE A 178 -1.03 -3.11 20.71
CA ILE A 178 -0.60 -3.82 21.92
C ILE A 178 0.90 -3.61 22.16
N ILE A 179 1.74 -3.80 21.14
CA ILE A 179 3.19 -3.60 21.24
C ILE A 179 3.52 -2.17 21.69
N ASN A 180 2.86 -1.16 21.11
CA ASN A 180 3.06 0.24 21.45
C ASN A 180 2.71 0.52 22.92
N TYR A 181 1.57 0.01 23.42
CA TYR A 181 1.21 0.16 24.83
C TYR A 181 2.20 -0.53 25.76
N MET A 182 2.64 -1.75 25.42
CA MET A 182 3.64 -2.48 26.21
C MET A 182 4.96 -1.72 26.28
N ALA A 183 5.42 -1.16 25.16
CA ALA A 183 6.63 -0.34 25.11
C ALA A 183 6.50 0.95 25.94
N ALA A 184 5.36 1.63 25.86
CA ALA A 184 5.09 2.83 26.64
C ALA A 184 5.09 2.53 28.16
N VAL A 185 4.39 1.48 28.59
CA VAL A 185 4.35 1.05 29.99
C VAL A 185 5.74 0.65 30.48
N ALA A 186 6.50 -0.14 29.69
CA ALA A 186 7.86 -0.52 30.03
C ALA A 186 8.78 0.71 30.19
N THR A 187 8.64 1.70 29.29
CA THR A 187 9.39 2.96 29.36
C THR A 187 9.05 3.75 30.62
N VAL A 188 7.78 3.86 30.97
CA VAL A 188 7.33 4.54 32.21
C VAL A 188 7.89 3.82 33.45
N ILE A 189 7.83 2.48 33.49
CA ILE A 189 8.39 1.69 34.59
C ILE A 189 9.90 1.89 34.69
N TYR A 190 10.62 1.87 33.56
CA TYR A 190 12.06 2.08 33.52
C TYR A 190 12.45 3.47 34.03
N LEU A 191 11.79 4.52 33.54
CA LEU A 191 12.03 5.89 33.98
C LEU A 191 11.67 6.08 35.46
N GLY A 192 10.55 5.51 35.93
CA GLY A 192 10.15 5.55 37.33
C GLY A 192 11.19 4.89 38.27
N LYS A 193 11.67 3.70 37.91
CA LYS A 193 12.75 3.02 38.65
C LYS A 193 14.04 3.84 38.66
N LYS A 194 14.43 4.40 37.51
CA LYS A 194 15.62 5.24 37.39
C LYS A 194 15.54 6.47 38.30
N SER A 195 14.40 7.17 38.29
CA SER A 195 14.17 8.35 39.15
C SER A 195 14.23 8.01 40.64
N MET A 196 13.64 6.89 41.07
CA MET A 196 13.70 6.43 42.46
C MET A 196 15.13 6.07 42.90
N LEU A 197 15.92 5.43 42.04
CA LEU A 197 17.32 5.11 42.33
C LEU A 197 18.18 6.38 42.49
N THR A 198 17.98 7.39 41.65
CA THR A 198 18.67 8.70 41.81
C THR A 198 18.23 9.45 43.07
N SER A 199 16.97 9.30 43.50
CA SER A 199 16.48 9.95 44.73
C SER A 199 17.00 9.32 46.02
N ASN A 200 17.39 8.04 45.99
CA ASN A 200 17.94 7.33 47.15
C ASN A 200 19.47 7.42 47.29
N ALA A 201 20.14 8.05 46.33
CA ALA A 201 21.60 8.16 46.27
C ALA A 201 22.14 9.57 46.66
N GLY A 202 21.26 10.48 47.07
CA GLY A 202 21.61 11.80 47.63
C GLY A 202 21.13 11.93 49.07
#